data_AF-A0A836BFQ9-F1
#
_entry.id   AF-A0A836BFQ9-F1
#
_cell.length_a   1.000
_cell.length_b   1.000
_cell.length_c   1.000
_cell.angle_alpha   90.00
_cell.angle_beta   90.00
_cell.angle_gamma   90.00
#
_symmetry.space_group_name_H-M   'P 1'
#
loop_
_entity.id
_entity.type
_entity.pdbx_description
1 polymer ?
#
loop_
_entity_poly.entity_id
_entity_poly.type
_entity_poly.pdbx_seq_one_letter_code
_entity_poly.pdbx_strand_id
1 'polypeptide(L)'
;MGPTNQIMLKDDTINEPSEIKSLDPIEYVFYVGHDSIMKNAVDLIPHFGKSEKIILKAKGNSIPNAVAIANILTEKMLKGSSKIQKINVDSEAILEMGRMTSTIEIVISKN
;
A
#
# COMPACT_ATOMS: atom_id res chain seq x y z
N MET A 1 16.29 3.28 -71.44
CA MET A 1 17.11 4.13 -70.55
C MET A 1 17.14 3.48 -69.18
N GLY A 2 18.29 2.95 -68.75
CA GLY A 2 18.59 2.81 -67.32
C GLY A 2 19.51 3.97 -66.89
N PRO A 3 20.10 3.96 -65.69
CA PRO A 3 19.74 3.22 -64.48
C PRO A 3 19.81 4.10 -63.19
N THR A 4 19.74 3.44 -62.02
CA THR A 4 20.57 3.72 -60.83
C THR A 4 19.93 4.39 -59.60
N ASN A 5 19.75 3.52 -58.58
CA ASN A 5 19.98 3.69 -57.14
C ASN A 5 19.03 4.57 -56.30
N GLN A 6 18.70 4.20 -55.06
CA GLN A 6 19.53 3.47 -54.09
C GLN A 6 18.70 2.53 -53.17
N ILE A 7 19.26 1.35 -52.93
CA ILE A 7 18.92 0.40 -51.87
C ILE A 7 19.28 1.03 -50.51
N MET A 8 18.52 0.75 -49.44
CA MET A 8 19.08 0.40 -48.14
C MET A 8 18.01 -0.34 -47.29
N LEU A 9 18.29 -1.62 -47.09
CA LEU A 9 17.63 -2.56 -46.20
C LEU A 9 18.09 -2.35 -44.75
N LYS A 10 17.29 -2.89 -43.81
CA LYS A 10 17.60 -3.26 -42.40
C LYS A 10 17.54 -2.09 -41.40
N ASP A 11 17.08 -2.25 -40.17
CA ASP A 11 17.28 -3.37 -39.25
C ASP A 11 16.05 -3.67 -38.35
N ASP A 12 15.87 -4.96 -38.08
CA ASP A 12 15.36 -5.44 -36.80
C ASP A 12 16.23 -4.88 -35.67
N THR A 13 15.76 -3.85 -34.97
CA THR A 13 16.29 -3.53 -33.64
C THR A 13 15.28 -3.91 -32.59
N ILE A 14 15.49 -5.13 -32.10
CA ILE A 14 15.23 -5.56 -30.74
C ILE A 14 15.81 -4.49 -29.78
N ASN A 15 15.15 -4.34 -28.63
CA ASN A 15 15.66 -3.79 -27.38
C ASN A 15 15.41 -2.28 -27.12
N GLU A 16 14.20 -1.97 -26.65
CA GLU A 16 14.13 -1.26 -25.37
C GLU A 16 13.67 -2.28 -24.32
N PRO A 17 14.46 -2.58 -23.27
CA PRO A 17 13.88 -3.21 -22.10
C PRO A 17 12.89 -2.20 -21.54
N SER A 18 11.60 -2.41 -21.82
CA SER A 18 10.54 -1.79 -21.05
C SER A 18 10.87 -2.11 -19.60
N GLU A 19 11.37 -1.09 -18.91
CA GLU A 19 11.74 -1.08 -17.52
C GLU A 19 10.74 -1.99 -16.80
N ILE A 20 11.21 -3.14 -16.29
CA ILE A 20 10.37 -4.01 -15.48
C ILE A 20 10.03 -3.14 -14.28
N LYS A 21 8.89 -2.45 -14.34
CA LYS A 21 8.27 -1.81 -13.21
C LYS A 21 8.16 -2.94 -12.20
N SER A 22 8.98 -2.88 -11.16
CA SER A 22 8.92 -3.85 -10.06
C SER A 22 7.45 -4.03 -9.76
N LEU A 23 6.94 -5.27 -9.87
CA LEU A 23 5.56 -5.58 -9.49
C LEU A 23 5.35 -4.94 -8.13
N ASP A 24 4.53 -3.89 -8.08
CA ASP A 24 4.28 -3.19 -6.83
C ASP A 24 3.84 -4.27 -5.83
N PRO A 25 4.42 -4.30 -4.61
CA PRO A 25 4.01 -5.24 -3.58
C PRO A 25 2.48 -5.34 -3.55
N ILE A 26 1.92 -6.54 -3.42
CA ILE A 26 0.47 -6.66 -3.25
C ILE A 26 0.15 -6.00 -1.90
N GLU A 27 -0.40 -4.79 -1.94
CA GLU A 27 -0.75 -3.97 -0.77
C GLU A 27 -2.25 -4.04 -0.51
N TYR A 28 -2.64 -4.31 0.74
CA TYR A 28 -4.04 -4.29 1.17
C TYR A 28 -4.31 -3.08 2.05
N VAL A 29 -5.14 -2.16 1.57
CA VAL A 29 -5.54 -0.95 2.32
C VAL A 29 -6.83 -1.21 3.09
N PHE A 30 -6.80 -0.94 4.39
CA PHE A 30 -7.97 -1.06 5.28
C PHE A 30 -8.27 0.27 5.97
N TYR A 31 -9.49 0.77 5.78
CA TYR A 31 -9.97 1.98 6.43
C TYR A 31 -10.62 1.65 7.77
N VAL A 32 -10.03 2.11 8.86
CA VAL A 32 -10.51 1.80 10.21
C VAL A 32 -11.68 2.71 10.58
N GLY A 33 -12.84 2.10 10.73
CA GLY A 33 -14.06 2.74 11.20
C GLY A 33 -14.31 2.53 12.71
N HIS A 34 -15.59 2.40 13.05
CA HIS A 34 -16.08 2.23 14.43
C HIS A 34 -16.43 0.78 14.79
N ASP A 35 -16.15 -0.17 13.90
CA ASP A 35 -16.32 -1.59 14.18
C ASP A 35 -15.42 -2.06 15.33
N SER A 36 -15.79 -3.18 15.95
CA SER A 36 -15.00 -3.80 17.02
C SER A 36 -13.56 -4.02 16.58
N ILE A 37 -12.62 -3.53 17.40
CA ILE A 37 -11.17 -3.66 17.19
C ILE A 37 -10.78 -5.13 16.93
N MET A 38 -11.30 -6.05 17.74
CA MET A 38 -10.96 -7.48 17.62
C MET A 38 -11.54 -8.10 16.35
N LYS A 39 -12.74 -7.70 15.93
CA LYS A 39 -13.33 -8.16 14.68
C LYS A 39 -12.44 -7.74 13.50
N ASN A 40 -12.07 -6.45 13.44
CA ASN A 40 -11.20 -5.94 12.39
C ASN A 40 -9.84 -6.63 12.38
N ALA A 41 -9.25 -6.89 13.55
CA ALA A 41 -7.97 -7.60 13.64
C ALA A 41 -8.07 -9.03 13.06
N VAL A 42 -9.12 -9.79 13.40
CA VAL A 42 -9.33 -11.15 12.86
C VAL A 42 -9.57 -11.11 11.35
N ASP A 43 -10.41 -10.20 10.87
CA ASP A 43 -10.77 -10.07 9.46
C ASP A 43 -9.54 -9.76 8.59
N LEU A 44 -8.48 -9.13 9.15
CA LEU A 44 -7.26 -8.77 8.44
C LEU A 44 -6.23 -9.92 8.30
N ILE A 45 -6.32 -10.98 9.10
CA ILE A 45 -5.36 -12.10 9.08
C ILE A 45 -5.26 -12.76 7.69
N PRO A 46 -6.36 -13.11 7.01
CA PRO A 46 -6.28 -13.75 5.69
C PRO A 46 -5.65 -12.86 4.62
N HIS A 47 -5.76 -11.54 4.78
CA HIS A 47 -5.15 -10.58 3.86
C HIS A 47 -3.63 -10.60 4.00
N PHE A 48 -3.10 -10.68 5.23
CA PHE A 48 -1.65 -10.77 5.45
C PHE A 48 -1.01 -12.02 4.83
N GLY A 49 -1.77 -13.11 4.69
CA GLY A 49 -1.32 -14.29 3.95
C GLY A 49 -1.10 -14.02 2.45
N LYS A 50 -1.97 -13.20 1.85
CA LYS A 50 -2.04 -12.93 0.40
C LYS A 50 -1.30 -11.67 -0.05
N SER A 51 -1.13 -10.70 0.86
CA SER A 51 -0.44 -9.43 0.61
C SER A 51 0.97 -9.46 1.19
N GLU A 52 1.86 -8.61 0.67
CA GLU A 52 3.16 -8.36 1.30
C GLU A 52 3.05 -7.34 2.44
N LYS A 53 2.06 -6.45 2.35
CA LYS A 53 1.80 -5.41 3.34
C LYS A 53 0.31 -5.16 3.56
N ILE A 54 -0.03 -4.77 4.78
CA ILE A 54 -1.33 -4.19 5.14
C ILE A 54 -1.11 -2.73 5.51
N ILE A 55 -1.98 -1.85 5.00
CA ILE A 55 -1.96 -0.42 5.28
C ILE A 55 -3.25 -0.06 6.01
N LEU A 56 -3.14 0.27 7.30
CA LEU A 56 -4.27 0.76 8.10
C LEU A 56 -4.35 2.27 7.96
N LYS A 57 -5.51 2.78 7.49
CA LYS A 57 -5.78 4.21 7.39
C LYS A 57 -6.91 4.61 8.34
N ALA A 58 -6.73 5.67 9.11
CA ALA A 58 -7.78 6.20 9.98
C ALA A 58 -7.73 7.71 10.09
N LYS A 59 -8.85 8.30 10.52
CA LYS A 59 -9.01 9.74 10.71
C LYS A 59 -9.69 10.04 12.04
N GLY A 60 -9.32 11.15 12.66
CA GLY A 60 -9.93 11.65 13.89
C GLY A 60 -10.05 10.58 14.98
N ASN A 61 -11.26 10.37 15.49
CA ASN A 61 -11.53 9.50 16.63
C ASN A 61 -11.27 8.00 16.37
N SER A 62 -11.07 7.59 15.11
CA SER A 62 -10.73 6.19 14.77
C SER A 62 -9.23 5.91 14.80
N ILE A 63 -8.38 6.93 15.00
CA ILE A 63 -6.92 6.77 15.10
C ILE A 63 -6.51 5.80 16.22
N PRO A 64 -7.03 5.91 17.46
CA PRO A 64 -6.70 4.95 18.51
C PRO A 64 -7.08 3.51 18.15
N ASN A 65 -8.18 3.31 17.40
CA ASN A 65 -8.58 1.99 16.93
C ASN A 65 -7.56 1.42 15.94
N ALA A 66 -7.03 2.23 15.02
CA ALA A 66 -6.01 1.78 14.08
C ALA A 66 -4.72 1.36 14.79
N VAL A 67 -4.29 2.12 15.79
CA VAL A 67 -3.14 1.78 16.63
C VAL A 67 -3.39 0.48 17.41
N ALA A 68 -4.58 0.32 17.98
CA ALA A 68 -4.94 -0.90 18.70
C ALA A 68 -4.94 -2.14 17.78
N ILE A 69 -5.54 -2.04 16.60
CA ILE A 69 -5.54 -3.11 15.59
C ILE A 69 -4.11 -3.45 15.18
N ALA A 70 -3.28 -2.45 14.88
CA ALA A 70 -1.88 -2.65 14.52
C ALA A 70 -1.13 -3.43 15.60
N ASN A 71 -1.26 -3.00 16.86
CA ASN A 71 -0.61 -3.66 17.99
C ASN A 71 -1.11 -5.09 18.21
N ILE A 72 -2.41 -5.34 18.07
CA ILE A 72 -2.96 -6.70 18.20
C ILE A 72 -2.41 -7.60 17.09
N LEU A 73 -2.32 -7.10 15.86
CA LEU A 73 -1.75 -7.85 14.75
C LEU A 73 -0.27 -8.16 15.01
N THR A 74 0.57 -7.16 15.28
CA THR A 74 2.03 -7.37 15.36
C THR A 74 2.50 -7.99 16.67
N GLU A 75 1.85 -7.71 17.79
CA GLU A 75 2.30 -8.15 19.12
C GLU A 75 1.58 -9.41 19.62
N LYS A 76 0.44 -9.78 19.01
CA LYS A 76 -0.36 -10.94 19.46
C LYS A 76 -0.58 -11.95 18.33
N MET A 77 -1.32 -11.58 17.28
CA MET A 77 -1.84 -12.56 16.29
C MET A 77 -0.81 -13.00 15.25
N LEU A 78 0.04 -12.08 14.80
CA LEU A 78 1.08 -12.28 13.78
C LEU A 78 2.46 -11.99 14.37
N LYS A 79 2.61 -12.30 15.66
CA LYS A 79 3.84 -12.07 16.40
C LYS A 79 4.99 -12.85 15.77
N GLY A 80 6.08 -12.17 15.47
CA GLY A 80 7.28 -12.77 14.87
C GLY A 80 7.20 -12.99 13.36
N SER A 81 6.03 -12.88 12.73
CA SER A 81 5.86 -12.94 11.27
C SER A 81 5.55 -11.58 10.63
N SER A 82 5.33 -10.55 11.45
CA SER A 82 4.99 -9.20 11.02
C SER A 82 5.74 -8.13 11.82
N LYS A 83 5.90 -6.95 11.21
CA LYS A 83 6.46 -5.75 11.84
C LYS A 83 5.75 -4.49 11.37
N ILE A 84 5.76 -3.46 12.20
CA ILE A 84 5.42 -2.10 11.78
C ILE A 84 6.59 -1.58 10.93
N GLN A 85 6.32 -1.36 9.64
CA GLN A 85 7.30 -0.82 8.70
C GLN A 85 7.37 0.71 8.78
N LYS A 86 6.21 1.37 8.86
CA LYS A 86 6.10 2.83 8.85
C LYS A 86 4.82 3.28 9.54
N ILE A 87 4.90 4.43 10.21
CA ILE A 87 3.73 5.17 10.68
C ILE A 87 3.84 6.58 10.10
N ASN A 88 2.79 7.05 9.44
CA ASN A 88 2.67 8.43 8.98
C ASN A 88 1.47 9.08 9.68
N VAL A 89 1.67 10.28 10.23
CA VAL A 89 0.62 11.06 10.88
C VAL A 89 0.58 12.41 10.19
N ASP A 90 -0.61 12.79 9.74
CA ASP A 90 -0.82 14.03 9.00
C ASP A 90 -2.18 14.64 9.37
N SER A 91 -2.66 15.61 8.60
CA SER A 91 -3.98 16.20 8.74
C SER A 91 -4.54 16.59 7.38
N GLU A 92 -5.83 16.36 7.20
CA GLU A 92 -6.57 16.75 5.99
C GLU A 92 -7.53 17.90 6.30
N ALA A 93 -7.60 18.88 5.41
CA ALA A 93 -8.52 20.00 5.52
C ALA A 93 -9.93 19.60 5.09
N ILE A 94 -10.93 19.87 5.94
CA ILE A 94 -12.34 19.78 5.56
C ILE A 94 -12.71 21.11 4.90
N LEU A 95 -12.84 21.07 3.57
CA LEU A 95 -12.98 22.23 2.67
C LEU A 95 -14.11 23.20 3.06
N GLU A 96 -15.16 22.72 3.73
CA GLU A 96 -16.36 23.51 4.03
C GLU A 96 -16.34 24.24 5.37
N MET A 97 -15.45 23.84 6.29
CA MET A 97 -15.53 24.31 7.69
C MET A 97 -14.21 24.86 8.23
N GLY A 98 -13.14 24.87 7.42
CA GLY A 98 -11.80 25.29 7.84
C GLY A 98 -11.21 24.41 8.96
N ARG A 99 -11.79 23.23 9.20
CA ARG A 99 -11.37 22.30 10.24
C ARG A 99 -10.35 21.32 9.68
N MET A 100 -9.25 21.14 10.38
CA MET A 100 -8.27 20.09 10.08
C MET A 100 -8.66 18.81 10.82
N THR A 101 -8.63 17.68 10.13
CA THR A 101 -8.84 16.35 10.72
C THR A 101 -7.56 15.57 10.63
N SER A 102 -7.03 15.16 11.78
CA SER A 102 -5.83 14.33 11.82
C SER A 102 -6.07 12.99 11.14
N THR A 103 -5.04 12.50 10.46
CA THR A 103 -5.04 11.21 9.78
C THR A 103 -3.83 10.40 10.19
N ILE A 104 -3.95 9.08 10.10
CA ILE A 104 -2.85 8.15 10.34
C ILE A 104 -2.83 7.09 9.24
N GLU A 105 -1.63 6.71 8.84
CA GLU A 105 -1.35 5.55 8.00
C GLU A 105 -0.32 4.67 8.71
N ILE A 106 -0.66 3.40 8.96
CA ILE A 106 0.23 2.41 9.57
C ILE A 106 0.48 1.30 8.55
N VAL A 107 1.73 1.14 8.15
CA VAL A 107 2.16 0.09 7.23
C VAL A 107 2.72 -1.07 8.03
N ILE A 108 2.08 -2.24 7.89
CA ILE A 108 2.48 -3.50 8.50
C ILE A 108 3.02 -4.39 7.38
N SER A 109 4.26 -4.86 7.48
CA SER A 109 4.87 -5.76 6.50
C SER A 109 5.21 -7.11 7.12
N LYS A 110 5.39 -8.12 6.29
CA LYS A 110 6.05 -9.37 6.70
C LYS A 110 7.46 -9.07 7.22
N ASN A 111 7.94 -9.93 8.13
CA ASN A 111 9.29 -9.82 8.66
C ASN A 111 10.35 -10.11 7.61
#